data_AF-A0A847RL69-F1
#
_entry.id   AF-A0A847RL69-F1
#
_cell.length_a   1.000
_cell.length_b   1.000
_cell.length_c   1.000
_cell.angle_alpha   90.00
_cell.angle_beta   90.00
_cell.angle_gamma   90.00
#
_symmetry.space_group_name_H-M   'P 1'
#
loop_
_entity.id
_entity.type
_entity.pdbx_description
1 polymer ?
#
loop_
_entity_poly.entity_id
_entity_poly.type
_entity_poly.pdbx_seq_one_letter_code
_entity_poly.pdbx_strand_id
1 'polypeptide(L)'
;MDHIAQIKQLREQVPVGLRHAGILLEKTGGDIITAKQLFIQEIQAVALSKTNAPAEIVLPLLERHQYDIPRTLAALEEVLYSITERALRKIKRNHEAAIDKVATIIEIATPLQRNFWLPLDTMKLPNVYQQTFMTIHEWLSYEAYEDFDYALYFYRELVSNTIRDTLACPEVAAAIRDGDKDAFRRHRATLIEQLYNLVVNNISHFP
;
A
#
# COMPACT_ATOMS: atom_id res chain seq x y z
N MET A 1 4.12 52.06 5.86
CA MET A 1 4.66 51.13 4.85
C MET A 1 3.48 50.52 4.13
N ASP A 2 3.58 50.33 2.81
CA ASP A 2 2.48 49.81 2.00
C ASP A 2 2.18 48.35 2.37
N HIS A 3 0.99 48.11 2.90
CA HIS A 3 0.51 46.79 3.34
C HIS A 3 0.56 45.76 2.19
N ILE A 4 0.37 46.22 0.95
CA ILE A 4 0.44 45.37 -0.26
C ILE A 4 1.89 44.94 -0.54
N ALA A 5 2.86 45.83 -0.33
CA ALA A 5 4.28 45.53 -0.51
C ALA A 5 4.77 44.48 0.51
N GLN A 6 4.33 44.59 1.78
CA GLN A 6 4.68 43.62 2.83
C GLN A 6 4.09 42.23 2.55
N ILE A 7 2.83 42.17 2.09
CA ILE A 7 2.21 40.91 1.67
C ILE A 7 3.00 40.26 0.52
N LYS A 8 3.41 41.06 -0.47
CA LYS A 8 4.20 40.55 -1.60
C LYS A 8 5.54 39.98 -1.13
N GLN A 9 6.25 40.71 -0.27
CA GLN A 9 7.53 40.29 0.28
C GLN A 9 7.44 39.01 1.12
N LEU A 10 6.38 38.83 1.90
CA LEU A 10 6.17 37.58 2.65
C LEU A 10 5.92 36.39 1.71
N ARG A 11 5.14 36.61 0.64
CA ARG A 11 4.80 35.56 -0.35
C ARG A 11 5.97 35.15 -1.23
N GLU A 12 6.97 36.01 -1.38
CA GLU A 12 8.24 35.65 -2.01
C GLU A 12 9.06 34.68 -1.16
N GLN A 13 8.81 34.62 0.16
CA GLN A 13 9.53 33.74 1.09
C GLN A 13 8.79 32.45 1.44
N VAL A 14 7.46 32.46 1.45
CA VAL A 14 6.62 31.31 1.77
C VAL A 14 5.35 31.29 0.91
N PRO A 15 4.82 30.10 0.58
CA PRO A 15 3.65 29.96 -0.30
C PRO A 15 2.34 30.21 0.46
N VAL A 16 2.20 31.42 1.00
CA VAL A 16 1.03 31.85 1.75
C VAL A 16 0.00 32.56 0.85
N GLY A 17 -1.29 32.32 1.09
CA GLY A 17 -2.37 33.00 0.39
C GLY A 17 -2.51 34.47 0.83
N LEU A 18 -3.04 35.33 -0.04
CA LEU A 18 -3.17 36.79 0.21
C LEU A 18 -3.85 37.12 1.55
N ARG A 19 -4.98 36.48 1.84
CA ARG A 19 -5.75 36.72 3.06
C ARG A 19 -4.99 36.27 4.30
N HIS A 20 -4.36 35.11 4.25
CA HIS A 20 -3.58 34.57 5.38
C HIS A 20 -2.32 35.40 5.62
N ALA A 21 -1.66 35.88 4.56
CA ALA A 21 -0.53 36.79 4.66
C ALA A 21 -0.88 38.08 5.43
N GLY A 22 -2.04 38.69 5.13
CA GLY A 22 -2.53 39.86 5.86
C GLY A 22 -2.72 39.59 7.36
N ILE A 23 -3.38 38.47 7.70
CA ILE A 23 -3.61 38.07 9.09
C ILE A 23 -2.28 37.86 9.84
N LEU A 24 -1.29 37.22 9.21
CA LEU A 24 0.01 36.98 9.83
C LEU A 24 0.75 38.29 10.08
N LEU A 25 0.74 39.21 9.12
CA LEU A 25 1.39 40.51 9.25
C LEU A 25 0.72 41.39 10.30
N GLU A 26 -0.62 41.37 10.40
CA GLU A 26 -1.34 42.05 11.48
C GLU A 26 -0.93 41.49 12.85
N LYS A 27 -0.86 40.17 13.00
CA LYS A 27 -0.46 39.51 14.25
C LYS A 27 0.98 39.81 14.66
N THR A 28 1.88 40.07 13.71
CA THR A 28 3.31 40.32 13.98
C THR A 28 3.70 41.79 13.89
N GLY A 29 2.73 42.71 13.81
CA GLY A 29 3.02 44.14 13.69
C GLY A 29 3.76 44.52 12.40
N GLY A 30 3.61 43.71 11.34
CA GLY A 30 4.26 43.91 10.05
C GLY A 30 5.68 43.35 9.94
N ASP A 31 6.18 42.61 10.95
CA ASP A 31 7.46 41.91 10.85
C ASP A 31 7.34 40.69 9.94
N ILE A 32 8.02 40.74 8.79
CA ILE A 32 8.04 39.69 7.77
C ILE A 32 8.71 38.41 8.31
N ILE A 33 9.77 38.53 9.09
CA ILE A 33 10.54 37.37 9.59
C ILE A 33 9.70 36.62 10.62
N THR A 34 9.08 37.34 11.56
CA THR A 34 8.18 36.73 12.54
C THR A 34 6.93 36.16 11.86
N ALA A 35 6.37 36.85 10.85
CA ALA A 35 5.19 36.35 10.11
C ALA A 35 5.50 35.04 9.37
N LYS A 36 6.69 34.93 8.77
CA LYS A 36 7.19 33.70 8.16
C LYS A 36 7.31 32.57 9.18
N GLN A 37 7.93 32.82 10.33
CA GLN A 37 8.07 31.81 11.38
C GLN A 37 6.72 31.33 11.89
N LEU A 38 5.77 32.25 12.09
CA LEU A 38 4.41 31.90 12.50
C LEU A 38 3.68 31.05 11.45
N PHE A 39 3.80 31.39 10.16
CA PHE A 39 3.26 30.57 9.07
C PHE A 39 3.82 29.14 9.11
N ILE A 40 5.14 29.01 9.23
CA ILE A 40 5.81 27.70 9.27
C ILE A 40 5.29 26.89 10.46
N GLN A 41 5.23 27.48 11.65
CA GLN A 41 4.72 26.82 12.86
C GLN A 41 3.26 26.35 12.69
N GLU A 42 2.38 27.20 12.14
CA GLU A 42 0.99 26.85 11.89
C GLU A 42 0.88 25.64 10.93
N ILE A 43 1.64 25.64 9.82
CA ILE A 43 1.61 24.52 8.86
C ILE A 43 2.21 23.24 9.45
N GLN A 44 3.32 23.33 10.19
CA GLN A 44 3.94 22.20 10.85
C GLN A 44 2.96 21.54 11.84
N ALA A 45 2.25 22.34 12.66
CA ALA A 45 1.24 21.83 13.57
C ALA A 45 0.11 21.10 12.84
N VAL A 46 -0.39 21.66 11.73
CA VAL A 46 -1.43 21.00 10.91
C VAL A 46 -0.92 19.69 10.33
N ALA A 47 0.29 19.66 9.77
CA ALA A 47 0.85 18.44 9.18
C ALA A 47 1.03 17.33 10.24
N LEU A 48 1.62 17.68 11.39
CA LEU A 48 1.82 16.74 12.52
C LEU A 48 0.50 16.24 13.08
N SER A 49 -0.57 17.03 13.08
CA SER A 49 -1.90 16.57 13.51
C SER A 49 -2.53 15.51 12.59
N LYS A 50 -2.02 15.37 11.36
CA LYS A 50 -2.56 14.46 10.33
C LYS A 50 -1.78 13.16 10.18
N THR A 51 -0.71 12.97 10.94
CA THR A 51 0.16 11.81 10.84
C THR A 51 0.70 11.40 12.21
N ASN A 52 0.98 10.11 12.39
CA ASN A 52 1.67 9.60 13.58
C ASN A 52 3.19 9.53 13.38
N ALA A 53 3.71 10.04 12.25
CA ALA A 53 5.12 10.00 11.94
C ALA A 53 5.95 10.93 12.85
N PRO A 54 7.22 10.58 13.13
CA PRO A 54 8.13 11.46 13.87
C PRO A 54 8.31 12.81 13.19
N ALA A 55 8.29 13.89 13.97
CA ALA A 55 8.48 15.25 13.45
C ALA A 55 9.79 15.41 12.67
N GLU A 56 10.84 14.70 13.08
CA GLU A 56 12.15 14.64 12.43
C GLU A 56 12.09 14.26 10.94
N ILE A 57 11.08 13.50 10.52
CA ILE A 57 10.85 13.13 9.12
C ILE A 57 9.87 14.08 8.43
N VAL A 58 8.83 14.51 9.15
CA VAL A 58 7.76 15.37 8.61
C VAL A 58 8.28 16.75 8.22
N LEU A 59 9.10 17.38 9.08
CA LEU A 59 9.53 18.75 8.89
C LEU A 59 10.42 18.95 7.64
N PRO A 60 11.45 18.12 7.39
CA PRO A 60 12.22 18.22 6.15
C PRO A 60 11.38 18.00 4.88
N LEU A 61 10.37 17.12 4.93
CA LEU A 61 9.47 16.89 3.80
C LEU A 61 8.51 18.06 3.57
N LEU A 62 8.07 18.76 4.63
CA LEU A 62 7.33 20.01 4.47
C LEU A 62 8.15 21.05 3.72
N GLU A 63 9.40 21.27 4.13
CA GLU A 63 10.27 22.22 3.45
C GLU A 63 10.52 21.83 1.98
N ARG A 64 10.83 20.56 1.73
CA ARG A 64 11.05 20.03 0.36
C ARG A 64 9.84 20.24 -0.55
N HIS A 65 8.64 20.08 -0.02
CA HIS A 65 7.39 20.25 -0.76
C HIS A 65 6.78 21.65 -0.62
N GLN A 66 7.57 22.63 -0.19
CA GLN A 66 7.13 24.03 -0.05
C GLN A 66 5.85 24.14 0.79
N TYR A 67 5.80 23.45 1.92
CA TYR A 67 4.69 23.48 2.86
C TYR A 67 3.33 23.04 2.28
N ASP A 68 3.32 22.32 1.15
CA ASP A 68 2.15 21.66 0.59
C ASP A 68 1.82 20.40 1.40
N ILE A 69 0.88 20.52 2.33
CA ILE A 69 0.50 19.43 3.24
C ILE A 69 0.10 18.15 2.48
N PRO A 70 -0.82 18.17 1.48
CA PRO A 70 -1.15 16.98 0.70
C PRO A 70 0.06 16.28 0.08
N ARG A 71 0.97 17.02 -0.57
CA ARG A 71 2.17 16.44 -1.19
C ARG A 71 3.13 15.88 -0.14
N THR A 72 3.31 16.58 0.97
CA THR A 72 4.14 16.10 2.08
C THR A 72 3.60 14.82 2.67
N LEU A 73 2.28 14.71 2.89
CA LEU A 73 1.67 13.48 3.42
C LEU A 73 1.83 12.31 2.43
N ALA A 74 1.69 12.55 1.13
CA ALA A 74 1.93 11.54 0.11
C ALA A 74 3.40 11.06 0.10
N ALA A 75 4.36 11.99 0.15
CA ALA A 75 5.79 11.66 0.21
C ALA A 75 6.16 10.93 1.51
N LEU A 76 5.51 11.29 2.62
CA LEU A 76 5.70 10.63 3.91
C LEU A 76 5.26 9.16 3.86
N GLU A 77 4.15 8.85 3.17
CA GLU A 77 3.75 7.46 2.98
C GLU A 77 4.79 6.65 2.20
N GLU A 78 5.42 7.24 1.18
CA GLU A 78 6.47 6.59 0.40
C GLU A 78 7.76 6.35 1.21
N VAL A 79 8.06 7.20 2.17
CA VAL A 79 9.22 7.03 3.07
C VAL A 79 8.96 5.95 4.13
N LEU A 80 7.73 5.86 4.63
CA LEU A 80 7.40 5.01 5.77
C LEU A 80 6.98 3.59 5.39
N TYR A 81 6.47 3.39 4.18
CA TYR A 81 5.77 2.16 3.82
C TYR A 81 6.16 1.67 2.43
N SER A 82 6.31 0.35 2.29
CA SER A 82 6.49 -0.30 1.00
C SER A 82 5.28 -0.08 0.08
N ILE A 83 5.41 -0.38 -1.21
CA ILE A 83 4.27 -0.26 -2.12
C ILE A 83 3.17 -1.26 -1.76
N THR A 84 3.53 -2.46 -1.28
CA THR A 84 2.59 -3.45 -0.77
C THR A 84 1.86 -2.92 0.47
N GLU A 85 2.56 -2.37 1.46
CA GLU A 85 1.93 -1.80 2.66
C GLU A 85 0.92 -0.71 2.33
N ARG A 86 1.28 0.20 1.42
CA ARG A 86 0.37 1.27 0.96
C ARG A 86 -0.88 0.70 0.29
N ALA A 87 -0.73 -0.33 -0.54
CA ALA A 87 -1.86 -0.99 -1.19
C ALA A 87 -2.82 -1.62 -0.17
N LEU A 88 -2.29 -2.36 0.81
CA LEU A 88 -3.10 -2.98 1.87
C LEU A 88 -3.84 -1.92 2.72
N ARG A 89 -3.14 -0.85 3.12
CA ARG A 89 -3.71 0.25 3.92
C ARG A 89 -4.79 1.03 3.17
N LYS A 90 -4.77 1.05 1.83
CA LYS A 90 -5.81 1.68 1.00
C LYS A 90 -7.06 0.81 0.88
N ILE A 91 -6.91 -0.51 0.74
CA ILE A 91 -8.02 -1.43 0.46
C ILE A 91 -8.75 -1.87 1.74
N LYS A 92 -8.05 -1.95 2.88
CA LYS A 92 -8.49 -2.19 4.29
C LYS A 92 -9.41 -3.39 4.59
N ARG A 93 -10.51 -3.58 3.85
CA ARG A 93 -11.58 -4.54 4.19
C ARG A 93 -11.87 -5.56 3.10
N ASN A 94 -11.36 -5.36 1.89
CA ASN A 94 -11.56 -6.31 0.80
C ASN A 94 -10.27 -7.10 0.59
N HIS A 95 -10.16 -8.27 1.23
CA HIS A 95 -8.97 -9.11 1.14
C HIS A 95 -8.75 -9.64 -0.28
N GLU A 96 -9.81 -9.97 -1.02
CA GLU A 96 -9.69 -10.41 -2.42
C GLU A 96 -9.08 -9.32 -3.30
N ALA A 97 -9.62 -8.10 -3.25
CA ALA A 97 -9.05 -6.98 -4.01
C ALA A 97 -7.61 -6.64 -3.54
N ALA A 98 -7.30 -6.88 -2.26
CA ALA A 98 -5.96 -6.68 -1.74
C ALA A 98 -4.98 -7.71 -2.33
N ILE A 99 -5.30 -9.00 -2.35
CA ILE A 99 -4.43 -10.02 -2.92
C ILE A 99 -4.20 -9.80 -4.41
N ASP A 100 -5.23 -9.42 -5.19
CA ASP A 100 -5.06 -9.10 -6.61
C ASP A 100 -4.09 -7.94 -6.82
N LYS A 101 -4.18 -6.93 -5.95
CA LYS A 101 -3.28 -5.79 -6.01
C LYS A 101 -1.84 -6.17 -5.66
N VAL A 102 -1.65 -7.05 -4.68
CA VAL A 102 -0.32 -7.57 -4.30
C VAL A 102 0.28 -8.41 -5.42
N ALA A 103 -0.51 -9.26 -6.08
CA ALA A 103 -0.04 -10.03 -7.24
C ALA A 103 0.50 -9.11 -8.35
N THR A 104 -0.26 -8.07 -8.69
CA THR A 104 0.15 -7.04 -9.65
C THR A 104 1.48 -6.37 -9.24
N ILE A 105 1.65 -6.08 -7.95
CA ILE A 105 2.88 -5.46 -7.42
C ILE A 105 4.07 -6.42 -7.58
N ILE A 106 3.91 -7.71 -7.26
CA ILE A 106 4.95 -8.73 -7.43
C ILE A 106 5.34 -8.88 -8.90
N GLU A 107 4.37 -8.90 -9.81
CA GLU A 107 4.61 -8.99 -11.25
C GLU A 107 5.32 -7.77 -11.82
N ILE A 108 5.05 -6.56 -11.30
CA ILE A 108 5.79 -5.36 -11.70
C ILE A 108 7.23 -5.41 -11.17
N ALA A 109 7.42 -5.90 -9.94
CA ALA A 109 8.72 -5.97 -9.30
C ALA A 109 9.60 -7.13 -9.82
N THR A 110 8.99 -8.19 -10.35
CA THR A 110 9.67 -9.40 -10.80
C THR A 110 9.27 -9.73 -12.23
N PRO A 111 10.22 -9.90 -13.18
CA PRO A 111 9.91 -10.15 -14.59
C PRO A 111 9.43 -11.59 -14.83
N LEU A 112 8.25 -11.92 -14.30
CA LEU A 112 7.62 -13.23 -14.47
C LEU A 112 7.23 -13.44 -15.94
N GLN A 113 7.59 -14.59 -16.48
CA GLN A 113 7.22 -14.99 -17.84
C GLN A 113 5.85 -15.67 -17.80
N ARG A 114 4.88 -15.17 -18.58
CA ARG A 114 3.54 -15.76 -18.71
C ARG A 114 3.34 -16.34 -20.10
N ASN A 115 2.63 -17.46 -20.16
CA ASN A 115 2.03 -17.96 -21.40
C ASN A 115 0.55 -18.21 -21.11
N PHE A 116 -0.24 -17.13 -21.12
CA PHE A 116 -1.60 -17.01 -20.54
C PHE A 116 -1.62 -17.14 -19.01
N TRP A 117 -1.09 -18.23 -18.47
CA TRP A 117 -0.97 -18.47 -17.02
C TRP A 117 0.51 -18.57 -16.60
N LEU A 118 0.77 -18.39 -15.30
CA LEU A 118 2.09 -18.57 -14.70
C LEU A 118 2.44 -20.07 -14.64
N PRO A 119 3.64 -20.46 -15.10
CA PRO A 119 4.08 -21.86 -15.01
C PRO A 119 4.56 -22.16 -13.58
N LEU A 120 3.64 -22.60 -12.71
CA LEU A 120 3.85 -22.66 -11.25
C LEU A 120 5.01 -23.57 -10.80
N ASP A 121 5.36 -24.57 -11.61
CA ASP A 121 6.47 -25.51 -11.40
C ASP A 121 7.85 -24.93 -11.74
N THR A 122 7.91 -23.94 -12.63
CA THR A 122 9.17 -23.33 -13.07
C THR A 122 9.32 -21.86 -12.65
N MET A 123 8.23 -21.25 -12.15
CA MET A 123 8.21 -19.90 -11.58
C MET A 123 9.24 -19.79 -10.45
N LYS A 124 10.04 -18.72 -10.49
CA LYS A 124 11.02 -18.40 -9.44
C LYS A 124 10.78 -17.00 -8.93
N LEU A 125 10.40 -16.90 -7.66
CA LEU A 125 10.29 -15.63 -6.95
C LEU A 125 11.40 -15.47 -5.91
N PRO A 126 11.70 -14.22 -5.48
CA PRO A 126 12.80 -13.93 -4.57
C PRO A 126 12.78 -14.65 -3.22
N ASN A 127 11.59 -15.09 -2.76
CA ASN A 127 11.44 -15.78 -1.49
C ASN A 127 10.21 -16.69 -1.48
N VAL A 128 10.15 -17.57 -0.48
CA VAL A 128 9.08 -18.57 -0.33
C VAL A 128 7.70 -17.96 -0.10
N TYR A 129 7.61 -16.78 0.53
CA TYR A 129 6.33 -16.11 0.78
C TYR A 129 5.72 -15.59 -0.51
N GLN A 130 6.50 -14.91 -1.35
CA GLN A 130 6.07 -14.50 -2.69
C GLN A 130 5.76 -15.71 -3.58
N GLN A 131 6.59 -16.76 -3.52
CA GLN A 131 6.35 -18.00 -4.27
C GLN A 131 5.00 -18.62 -3.89
N THR A 132 4.76 -18.82 -2.59
CA THR A 132 3.50 -19.34 -2.05
C THR A 132 2.34 -18.45 -2.48
N PHE A 133 2.50 -17.13 -2.32
CA PHE A 133 1.46 -16.18 -2.64
C PHE A 133 1.02 -16.27 -4.10
N MET A 134 1.97 -16.20 -5.05
CA MET A 134 1.67 -16.23 -6.47
C MET A 134 1.16 -17.60 -6.93
N THR A 135 1.64 -18.71 -6.35
CA THR A 135 1.12 -20.06 -6.65
C THR A 135 -0.37 -20.17 -6.32
N ILE A 136 -0.78 -19.68 -5.14
CA ILE A 136 -2.17 -19.78 -4.72
C ILE A 136 -3.04 -18.74 -5.43
N HIS A 137 -2.55 -17.51 -5.60
CA HIS A 137 -3.27 -16.46 -6.33
C HIS A 137 -3.55 -16.86 -7.78
N GLU A 138 -2.57 -17.44 -8.49
CA GLU A 138 -2.77 -17.87 -9.87
C GLU A 138 -3.81 -18.99 -9.97
N TRP A 139 -3.76 -19.97 -9.07
CA TRP A 139 -4.74 -21.06 -9.07
C TRP A 139 -6.16 -20.56 -8.78
N LEU A 140 -6.31 -19.63 -7.84
CA LEU A 140 -7.60 -18.98 -7.56
C LEU A 140 -8.10 -18.14 -8.75
N SER A 141 -7.20 -17.48 -9.47
CA SER A 141 -7.53 -16.73 -10.68
C SER A 141 -8.00 -17.67 -11.80
N TYR A 142 -7.34 -18.83 -11.95
CA TYR A 142 -7.75 -19.87 -12.88
C TYR A 142 -9.11 -20.46 -12.50
N GLU A 143 -9.33 -20.79 -11.23
CA GLU A 143 -10.62 -21.28 -10.71
C GLU A 143 -11.75 -20.31 -10.96
N ALA A 144 -11.53 -19.01 -10.74
CA ALA A 144 -12.54 -17.99 -11.01
C ALA A 144 -12.86 -17.86 -12.51
N TYR A 145 -11.92 -18.18 -13.39
CA TYR A 145 -12.08 -18.07 -14.84
C TYR A 145 -12.69 -19.33 -15.47
N GLU A 146 -12.20 -20.53 -15.12
CA GLU A 146 -12.61 -21.81 -15.72
C GLU A 146 -13.59 -22.62 -14.85
N ASP A 147 -13.89 -22.19 -13.61
CA ASP A 147 -14.60 -22.97 -12.58
C ASP A 147 -13.73 -24.07 -11.94
N PHE A 148 -14.14 -24.52 -10.75
CA PHE A 148 -13.39 -25.44 -9.89
C PHE A 148 -13.05 -26.75 -10.58
N ASP A 149 -13.99 -27.32 -11.33
CA ASP A 149 -13.84 -28.65 -11.95
C ASP A 149 -12.68 -28.67 -12.97
N TYR A 150 -12.45 -27.55 -13.66
CA TYR A 150 -11.33 -27.38 -14.57
C TYR A 150 -10.04 -27.02 -13.83
N ALA A 151 -10.12 -26.22 -12.76
CA ALA A 151 -8.97 -25.86 -11.93
C ALA A 151 -8.29 -27.07 -11.27
N LEU A 152 -9.00 -28.19 -11.08
CA LEU A 152 -8.42 -29.46 -10.63
C LEU A 152 -7.38 -30.05 -11.60
N TYR A 153 -7.34 -29.61 -12.86
CA TYR A 153 -6.32 -30.01 -13.83
C TYR A 153 -5.12 -29.05 -13.87
N PHE A 154 -5.20 -27.92 -13.15
CA PHE A 154 -4.16 -26.90 -13.09
C PHE A 154 -3.35 -27.04 -11.80
N TYR A 155 -2.21 -27.73 -11.85
CA TYR A 155 -1.24 -27.85 -10.73
C TYR A 155 -1.83 -28.31 -9.37
N ARG A 156 -2.89 -29.12 -9.38
CA ARG A 156 -3.62 -29.58 -8.19
C ARG A 156 -2.74 -30.06 -7.03
N GLU A 157 -1.79 -30.95 -7.30
CA GLU A 157 -0.92 -31.50 -6.27
C GLU A 157 -0.01 -30.43 -5.66
N LEU A 158 0.58 -29.57 -6.50
CA LEU A 158 1.42 -28.47 -6.03
C LEU A 158 0.61 -27.53 -5.14
N VAL A 159 -0.55 -27.07 -5.61
CA VAL A 159 -1.41 -26.13 -4.91
C VAL A 159 -1.94 -26.70 -3.59
N SER A 160 -2.48 -27.92 -3.61
CA SER A 160 -3.00 -28.55 -2.40
C SER A 160 -1.91 -28.80 -1.35
N ASN A 161 -0.69 -29.18 -1.76
CA ASN A 161 0.43 -29.34 -0.84
C ASN A 161 0.90 -27.98 -0.29
N THR A 162 1.01 -26.94 -1.12
CA THR A 162 1.35 -25.57 -0.66
C THR A 162 0.34 -25.03 0.35
N ILE A 163 -0.96 -25.22 0.10
CA ILE A 163 -2.03 -24.78 1.01
C ILE A 163 -1.93 -25.50 2.36
N ARG A 164 -1.72 -26.82 2.35
CA ARG A 164 -1.56 -27.62 3.58
C ARG A 164 -0.32 -27.22 4.35
N ASP A 165 0.82 -27.15 3.68
CA ASP A 165 2.14 -27.10 4.32
C ASP A 165 2.55 -25.67 4.69
N THR A 166 2.08 -24.65 3.96
CA THR A 166 2.48 -23.25 4.18
C THR A 166 1.35 -22.35 4.68
N LEU A 167 0.13 -22.51 4.17
CA LEU A 167 -1.01 -21.68 4.61
C LEU A 167 -1.80 -22.29 5.78
N ALA A 168 -1.45 -23.52 6.20
CA ALA A 168 -2.10 -24.24 7.29
C ALA A 168 -3.64 -24.32 7.14
N CYS A 169 -4.12 -24.50 5.90
CA CYS A 169 -5.53 -24.69 5.55
C CYS A 169 -5.81 -26.13 5.10
N PRO A 170 -5.72 -27.14 5.99
CA PRO A 170 -5.80 -28.54 5.60
C PRO A 170 -7.16 -28.92 4.98
N GLU A 171 -8.26 -28.28 5.38
CA GLU A 171 -9.60 -28.53 4.85
C GLU A 171 -9.71 -28.09 3.38
N VAL A 172 -9.14 -26.94 3.03
CA VAL A 172 -9.10 -26.44 1.65
C VAL A 172 -8.21 -27.34 0.79
N ALA A 173 -7.04 -27.72 1.32
CA ALA A 173 -6.12 -28.63 0.65
C ALA A 173 -6.76 -30.00 0.38
N ALA A 174 -7.51 -30.54 1.33
CA ALA A 174 -8.26 -31.79 1.18
C ALA A 174 -9.36 -31.63 0.11
N ALA A 175 -10.16 -30.56 0.18
CA ALA A 175 -11.21 -30.30 -0.81
C ALA A 175 -10.69 -30.26 -2.26
N ILE A 176 -9.56 -29.58 -2.50
CA ILE A 176 -8.91 -29.55 -3.82
C ILE A 176 -8.42 -30.95 -4.20
N ARG A 177 -7.74 -31.66 -3.30
CA ARG A 177 -7.19 -33.02 -3.53
C ARG A 177 -8.24 -34.10 -3.77
N ASP A 178 -9.42 -33.94 -3.18
CA ASP A 178 -10.52 -34.88 -3.31
C ASP A 178 -11.48 -34.47 -4.45
N GLY A 179 -11.42 -33.22 -4.88
CA GLY A 179 -12.31 -32.67 -5.92
C GLY A 179 -13.68 -32.31 -5.36
N ASP A 180 -13.76 -32.04 -4.06
CA ASP A 180 -14.99 -31.64 -3.38
C ASP A 180 -15.20 -30.13 -3.52
N LYS A 181 -15.96 -29.76 -4.55
CA LYS A 181 -16.32 -28.37 -4.87
C LYS A 181 -17.10 -27.68 -3.75
N ASP A 182 -17.97 -28.41 -3.06
CA ASP A 182 -18.79 -27.84 -1.98
C ASP A 182 -17.98 -27.61 -0.71
N ALA A 183 -17.06 -28.51 -0.36
CA ALA A 183 -16.07 -28.26 0.68
C ALA A 183 -15.17 -27.08 0.32
N PHE A 184 -14.67 -26.99 -0.92
CA PHE A 184 -13.85 -25.87 -1.34
C PHE A 184 -14.59 -24.53 -1.19
N ARG A 185 -15.83 -24.43 -1.69
CA ARG A 185 -16.65 -23.22 -1.57
C ARG A 185 -16.88 -22.81 -0.11
N ARG A 186 -17.12 -23.76 0.79
CA ARG A 186 -17.29 -23.49 2.23
C ARG A 186 -16.04 -22.89 2.87
N HIS A 187 -14.85 -23.31 2.43
CA HIS A 187 -13.58 -22.91 3.04
C HIS A 187 -12.79 -21.87 2.22
N ARG A 188 -13.27 -21.46 1.04
CA ARG A 188 -12.59 -20.50 0.15
C ARG A 188 -12.30 -19.17 0.86
N ALA A 189 -13.23 -18.66 1.65
CA ALA A 189 -13.03 -17.41 2.40
C ALA A 189 -11.85 -17.52 3.39
N THR A 190 -11.68 -18.66 4.05
CA THR A 190 -10.55 -18.93 4.94
C THR A 190 -9.23 -18.96 4.17
N LEU A 191 -9.20 -19.53 2.95
CA LEU A 191 -8.02 -19.49 2.10
C LEU A 191 -7.61 -18.05 1.76
N ILE A 192 -8.58 -17.22 1.35
CA ILE A 192 -8.33 -15.79 1.03
C ILE A 192 -7.78 -15.05 2.25
N GLU A 193 -8.35 -15.29 3.44
CA GLU A 193 -7.88 -14.67 4.67
C GLU A 193 -6.46 -15.12 5.03
N GLN A 194 -6.13 -16.41 4.91
CA GLN A 194 -4.76 -16.88 5.18
C GLN A 194 -3.76 -16.35 4.15
N LEU A 195 -4.14 -16.25 2.88
CA LEU A 195 -3.30 -15.67 1.84
C LEU A 195 -3.02 -14.17 2.10
N TYR A 196 -4.03 -13.43 2.56
CA TYR A 196 -3.86 -12.05 3.01
C TYR A 196 -2.93 -11.95 4.23
N ASN A 197 -3.15 -12.81 5.23
CA ASN A 197 -2.34 -12.84 6.45
C ASN A 197 -0.88 -13.23 6.16
N LEU A 198 -0.63 -14.10 5.17
CA LEU A 198 0.72 -14.41 4.69
C LEU A 198 1.46 -13.13 4.30
N VAL A 199 0.81 -12.22 3.56
CA VAL A 199 1.39 -10.94 3.14
C VAL A 199 1.62 -10.03 4.35
N VAL A 200 0.60 -9.83 5.19
CA VAL A 200 0.68 -8.93 6.35
C VAL A 200 1.79 -9.35 7.31
N ASN A 201 1.90 -10.64 7.61
CA ASN A 201 2.87 -11.15 8.58
C ASN A 201 4.31 -11.16 8.04
N ASN A 202 4.47 -11.12 6.72
CA ASN A 202 5.77 -11.20 6.05
C ASN A 202 6.03 -10.00 5.16
N ILE A 203 5.48 -8.83 5.52
CA ILE A 203 5.39 -7.66 4.65
C ILE A 203 6.74 -7.16 4.13
N SER A 204 7.81 -7.32 4.91
CA SER A 204 9.19 -7.00 4.53
C SER A 204 9.74 -7.86 3.39
N HIS A 205 9.10 -8.98 3.11
CA HIS A 205 9.42 -9.88 1.99
C HIS A 205 8.61 -9.57 0.73
N PHE A 206 7.72 -8.58 0.75
CA PHE A 206 6.96 -8.13 -0.41
C PHE A 206 7.46 -6.74 -0.87
N PRO A 207 7.32 -6.40 -2.17
CA PRO A 207 7.82 -5.12 -2.69
C PRO A 207 7.21 -3.87 -2.04
#